data_AF-A0A383CXG0-F1
#
_entry.id   AF-A0A383CXG0-F1
#
_cell.length_a   1.000
_cell.length_b   1.000
_cell.length_c   1.000
_cell.angle_alpha   90.00
_cell.angle_beta   90.00
_cell.angle_gamma   90.00
#
_symmetry.space_group_name_H-M   'P 1'
#
loop_
_entity.id
_entity.type
_entity.pdbx_description
1 polymer ?
#
loop_
_entity_poly.entity_id
_entity_poly.type
_entity_poly.pdbx_seq_one_letter_code
_entity_poly.pdbx_strand_id
1 'polypeptide(L)'
;AVAVSPGSECFQGFCIENVERKPLLSRWWEFSLEYMKNVSIGMLFAFVMAGLTEAFLFPPDTRERFFGKGFRGVLKGVVIGPVVNLCSACIVPIANGFRRTGSSLETTVAITQSSSTLNLLALVMASIAFAPTISVTRISLSLLGSLLLGPLVAWVSRKENQENKEEGESPASEITELTPALDTTGWSESIYTSSLQFVRSTIGYFLRLGPIMLIAGFGSGLVIQWISPESITTWIGD
;
A
#
# COMPACT_ATOMS: atom_id res chain seq x y z
N ALA A 1 -0.63 -22.68 11.13
CA ALA A 1 -1.32 -23.83 11.75
C ALA A 1 -2.79 -23.48 11.83
N VAL A 2 -3.64 -24.20 11.11
CA VAL A 2 -5.10 -24.09 11.24
C VAL A 2 -5.48 -24.96 12.43
N ALA A 3 -5.94 -24.35 13.53
CA ALA A 3 -6.50 -25.08 14.65
C ALA A 3 -7.97 -25.30 14.35
N VAL A 4 -8.34 -26.53 13.96
CA VAL A 4 -9.73 -26.93 13.74
C VAL A 4 -10.26 -27.45 15.08
N SER A 5 -11.11 -26.65 15.73
CA SER A 5 -11.92 -27.07 16.87
C SER A 5 -13.38 -27.24 16.42
N PRO A 6 -14.13 -28.22 16.95
CA PRO A 6 -15.49 -28.50 16.47
C PRO A 6 -16.42 -27.35 16.88
N GLY A 7 -16.67 -26.42 15.96
CA GLY A 7 -17.59 -25.28 16.15
C GLY A 7 -17.01 -23.89 15.87
N SER A 8 -15.72 -23.77 15.57
CA SER A 8 -15.11 -22.52 15.12
C SER A 8 -14.04 -22.77 14.06
N GLU A 9 -14.30 -22.25 12.85
CA GLU A 9 -13.30 -22.21 11.79
C GLU A 9 -12.46 -20.95 12.01
N CYS A 10 -11.20 -21.13 12.44
CA CYS A 10 -10.27 -20.03 12.65
C CYS A 10 -9.30 -19.90 11.48
N PHE A 11 -9.42 -18.83 10.69
CA PHE A 11 -8.51 -18.52 9.59
C PHE A 11 -7.68 -17.28 9.94
N GLN A 12 -6.34 -17.38 9.93
CA GLN A 12 -5.43 -16.27 10.23
C GLN A 12 -5.73 -15.51 11.55
N GLY A 13 -6.18 -16.22 12.59
CA GLY A 13 -6.55 -15.61 13.88
C GLY A 13 -7.97 -15.03 13.94
N PHE A 14 -8.73 -15.10 12.84
CA PHE A 14 -10.16 -14.79 12.81
C PHE A 14 -10.96 -16.06 13.06
N CYS A 15 -11.60 -16.17 14.22
CA CYS A 15 -12.49 -17.28 14.53
C CYS A 15 -13.93 -16.88 14.19
N ILE A 16 -14.52 -17.53 13.19
CA ILE A 16 -15.93 -17.36 12.85
C ILE A 16 -16.74 -18.26 13.78
N GLU A 17 -17.36 -17.69 14.80
CA GLU A 17 -18.39 -18.37 15.60
C GLU A 17 -19.73 -18.30 14.87
N ASN A 18 -20.31 -19.47 14.60
CA ASN A 18 -21.68 -19.73 14.13
C ASN A 18 -22.38 -18.60 13.36
N VAL A 19 -22.20 -18.64 12.05
CA VAL A 19 -22.79 -17.78 11.01
C VAL A 19 -24.32 -17.74 11.05
N GLU A 20 -24.98 -18.70 11.72
CA GLU A 20 -26.42 -18.96 11.62
C GLU A 20 -27.34 -18.25 12.63
N ARG A 21 -26.83 -17.55 13.67
CA ARG A 21 -27.71 -16.98 14.73
C ARG A 21 -27.56 -15.50 15.07
N LYS A 22 -26.71 -14.73 14.38
CA LYS A 22 -26.53 -13.29 14.64
C LYS A 22 -27.11 -12.43 13.50
N PRO A 23 -27.77 -11.29 13.78
CA PRO A 23 -28.21 -10.36 12.75
C PRO A 23 -27.01 -9.82 11.95
N LEU A 24 -27.21 -9.54 10.67
CA LEU A 24 -26.15 -9.09 9.74
C LEU A 24 -25.33 -7.91 10.30
N LEU A 25 -25.99 -6.99 11.00
CA LEU A 25 -25.35 -5.80 11.55
C LEU A 25 -24.35 -6.12 12.67
N SER A 26 -24.66 -7.08 13.56
CA SER A 26 -23.75 -7.44 14.65
C SER A 26 -22.57 -8.27 14.14
N ARG A 27 -22.83 -9.16 13.17
CA ARG A 27 -21.75 -9.92 12.50
C ARG A 27 -20.80 -8.98 11.77
N TRP A 28 -21.32 -7.99 11.04
CA TRP A 28 -20.52 -7.01 10.31
C TRP A 28 -19.70 -6.15 11.25
N TRP A 29 -20.31 -5.70 12.35
CA TRP A 29 -19.65 -4.85 13.34
C TRP A 29 -18.52 -5.58 14.06
N GLU A 30 -18.78 -6.79 14.56
CA GLU A 30 -17.77 -7.63 15.23
C GLU A 30 -16.60 -7.94 14.29
N PHE A 31 -16.89 -8.34 13.06
CA PHE A 31 -15.86 -8.61 12.05
C PHE A 31 -15.03 -7.37 11.71
N SER A 32 -15.69 -6.23 11.48
CA SER A 32 -15.01 -4.99 11.11
C SER A 32 -14.10 -4.48 12.23
N LEU A 33 -14.53 -4.61 13.49
CA LEU A 33 -13.70 -4.23 14.64
C LEU A 33 -12.49 -5.16 14.81
N GLU A 34 -12.67 -6.47 14.71
CA GLU A 34 -11.55 -7.42 14.85
C GLU A 34 -10.57 -7.28 13.67
N TYR A 35 -11.08 -7.06 12.46
CA TYR A 35 -10.28 -6.76 11.29
C TYR A 35 -9.48 -5.47 11.46
N MET A 36 -10.12 -4.38 11.88
CA MET A 36 -9.47 -3.11 12.16
C MET A 36 -8.37 -3.23 13.21
N LYS A 37 -8.63 -3.98 14.30
CA LYS A 37 -7.65 -4.23 15.35
C LYS A 37 -6.42 -4.97 14.81
N ASN A 38 -6.61 -6.01 14.01
CA ASN A 38 -5.50 -6.74 13.38
C ASN A 38 -4.72 -5.90 12.36
N VAL A 39 -5.40 -5.05 11.59
CA VAL A 39 -4.78 -4.18 10.57
C VAL A 39 -4.09 -2.95 11.20
N SER A 40 -4.58 -2.48 12.34
CA SER A 40 -4.09 -1.26 13.01
C SER A 40 -2.59 -1.31 13.33
N ILE A 41 -2.06 -2.47 13.73
CA ILE A 41 -0.63 -2.65 14.03
C ILE A 41 0.23 -2.43 12.78
N GLY A 42 -0.24 -2.91 11.63
CA GLY A 42 0.43 -2.73 10.34
C GLY A 42 0.34 -1.29 9.84
N MET A 43 -0.79 -0.63 10.04
CA MET A 43 -0.94 0.79 9.69
C MET A 43 -0.05 1.70 10.53
N LEU A 44 0.04 1.46 11.85
CA LEU A 44 0.94 2.21 12.73
C LEU A 44 2.40 2.06 12.27
N PHE A 45 2.83 0.83 11.97
CA PHE A 45 4.15 0.57 11.41
C PHE A 45 4.37 1.30 10.07
N ALA A 46 3.38 1.30 9.18
CA ALA A 46 3.47 2.01 7.90
C ALA A 46 3.64 3.52 8.08
N PHE A 47 2.90 4.16 9.01
CA PHE A 47 3.03 5.60 9.28
C PHE A 47 4.37 5.96 9.90
N VAL A 48 4.89 5.11 10.79
CA VAL A 48 6.25 5.26 11.34
C VAL A 48 7.30 5.18 10.22
N MET A 49 7.24 4.17 9.37
CA MET A 49 8.19 4.04 8.24
C MET A 49 8.07 5.19 7.23
N ALA A 50 6.87 5.71 7.02
CA ALA A 50 6.63 6.90 6.21
C ALA A 50 7.39 8.12 6.74
N GLY A 51 7.19 8.44 8.03
CA GLY A 51 7.89 9.55 8.68
C GLY A 51 9.40 9.37 8.67
N LEU A 52 9.89 8.13 8.86
CA LEU A 52 11.32 7.84 8.88
C LEU A 52 11.94 8.06 7.51
N THR A 53 11.24 7.64 6.46
CA THR A 53 11.73 7.77 5.09
C THR A 53 11.68 9.22 4.64
N GLU A 54 10.64 9.98 5.01
CA GLU A 54 10.57 11.42 4.69
C GLU A 54 11.66 12.22 5.44
N ALA A 55 11.96 11.87 6.69
CA ALA A 55 12.99 12.56 7.47
C ALA A 55 14.43 12.20 7.06
N PHE A 56 14.70 10.93 6.71
CA PHE A 56 16.07 10.44 6.47
C PHE A 56 16.41 10.17 5.01
N LEU A 57 15.45 9.75 4.18
CA LEU A 57 15.75 9.27 2.82
C LEU A 57 15.62 10.35 1.74
N PHE A 58 14.87 11.42 2.00
CA PHE A 58 14.64 12.51 1.04
C PHE A 58 15.15 13.86 1.56
N PRO A 59 16.48 14.11 1.58
CA PRO A 59 17.00 15.45 1.81
C PRO A 59 16.47 16.41 0.73
N PRO A 60 16.19 17.69 1.06
CA PRO A 60 15.71 18.68 0.09
C PRO A 60 16.70 18.92 -1.07
N ASP A 61 17.97 18.55 -0.88
CA ASP A 61 19.06 18.84 -1.82
C ASP A 61 19.37 17.69 -2.80
N THR A 62 18.85 16.48 -2.58
CA THR A 62 19.05 15.34 -3.50
C THR A 62 18.05 15.39 -4.65
N ARG A 63 18.08 16.47 -5.43
CA ARG A 63 17.38 16.61 -6.72
C ARG A 63 18.11 15.85 -7.83
N GLU A 64 18.83 14.78 -7.50
CA GLU A 64 19.52 13.99 -8.51
C GLU A 64 18.58 12.95 -9.09
N ARG A 65 18.23 13.17 -10.37
CA ARG A 65 18.25 12.29 -11.58
C ARG A 65 18.22 10.75 -11.47
N PHE A 66 18.14 10.13 -10.30
CA PHE A 66 18.32 8.69 -10.11
C PHE A 66 17.19 7.85 -10.72
N PHE A 67 15.97 8.41 -10.76
CA PHE A 67 14.82 7.77 -11.36
C PHE A 67 14.60 8.32 -12.78
N GLY A 68 14.94 7.48 -13.77
CA GLY A 68 14.81 7.82 -15.19
C GLY A 68 13.37 8.14 -15.56
N LYS A 69 13.20 8.88 -16.66
CA LYS A 69 11.88 9.15 -17.27
C LYS A 69 11.53 8.07 -18.30
N GLY A 70 10.24 7.81 -18.49
CA GLY A 70 9.76 6.85 -19.49
C GLY A 70 10.05 5.39 -19.11
N PHE A 71 10.18 4.54 -20.14
CA PHE A 71 10.42 3.10 -19.99
C PHE A 71 11.65 2.73 -19.15
N ARG A 72 12.73 3.51 -19.22
CA ARG A 72 13.93 3.30 -18.36
C ARG A 72 13.63 3.51 -16.88
N GLY A 73 12.71 4.43 -16.57
CA GLY A 73 12.21 4.65 -15.22
C GLY A 73 11.40 3.47 -14.72
N VAL A 74 10.45 2.99 -15.53
CA VAL A 74 9.64 1.80 -15.25
C VAL A 74 10.51 0.58 -14.99
N LEU A 75 11.50 0.30 -15.84
CA LEU A 75 12.39 -0.85 -15.68
C LEU A 75 13.20 -0.77 -14.37
N LYS A 76 13.74 0.41 -14.04
CA LYS A 76 14.38 0.64 -12.73
C LYS A 76 13.39 0.42 -11.58
N GLY A 77 12.16 0.88 -11.74
CA GLY A 77 11.11 0.73 -10.74
C GLY A 77 10.74 -0.72 -10.47
N VAL A 78 10.63 -1.53 -11.53
CA VAL A 78 10.36 -2.96 -11.44
C VAL A 78 11.48 -3.70 -10.71
N VAL A 79 12.75 -3.29 -10.89
CA VAL A 79 13.90 -3.89 -10.19
C VAL A 79 14.01 -3.44 -8.74
N ILE A 80 13.72 -2.18 -8.44
CA ILE A 80 13.84 -1.61 -7.08
C ILE A 80 12.68 -2.05 -6.18
N GLY A 81 11.46 -2.18 -6.72
CA GLY A 81 10.27 -2.60 -5.96
C GLY A 81 10.45 -3.88 -5.12
N PRO A 82 10.88 -5.02 -5.71
CA PRO A 82 11.07 -6.27 -4.99
C PRO A 82 12.10 -6.17 -3.86
N VAL A 83 13.10 -5.28 -4.02
CA VAL A 83 14.17 -5.04 -3.04
C VAL A 83 13.63 -4.29 -1.83
N VAL A 84 12.76 -3.30 -2.02
CA VAL A 84 12.17 -2.57 -0.89
C VAL A 84 11.19 -3.44 -0.09
N ASN A 85 10.56 -4.43 -0.72
CA ASN A 85 9.70 -5.45 -0.09
C ASN A 85 8.74 -4.89 0.96
N LEU A 86 8.06 -3.80 0.60
CA LEU A 86 7.15 -3.11 1.49
C LEU A 86 5.72 -3.60 1.29
N CYS A 87 4.98 -3.61 2.40
CA CYS A 87 3.56 -3.88 2.41
C CYS A 87 2.78 -2.82 1.58
N SER A 88 1.58 -3.15 1.10
CA SER A 88 0.77 -2.21 0.31
C SER A 88 0.49 -0.90 1.06
N ALA A 89 0.30 -0.94 2.37
CA ALA A 89 0.14 0.26 3.21
C ALA A 89 1.45 1.05 3.37
N CYS A 90 2.57 0.35 3.42
CA CYS A 90 3.90 0.90 3.67
C CYS A 90 4.49 1.58 2.41
N ILE A 91 4.20 1.06 1.22
CA ILE A 91 4.82 1.53 -0.03
C ILE A 91 4.22 2.83 -0.54
N VAL A 92 2.95 3.12 -0.24
CA VAL A 92 2.25 4.34 -0.69
C VAL A 92 2.96 5.64 -0.25
N PRO A 93 3.28 5.85 1.05
CA PRO A 93 3.96 7.07 1.47
C PRO A 93 5.39 7.18 0.90
N ILE A 94 6.10 6.06 0.79
CA ILE A 94 7.45 5.98 0.21
C ILE A 94 7.43 6.37 -1.27
N ALA A 95 6.45 5.85 -2.00
CA ALA A 95 6.21 6.18 -3.40
C ALA A 95 5.83 7.66 -3.59
N ASN A 96 5.07 8.24 -2.66
CA ASN A 96 4.79 9.67 -2.66
C ASN A 96 6.08 10.49 -2.45
N GLY A 97 6.95 10.06 -1.53
CA GLY A 97 8.29 10.63 -1.37
C GLY A 97 9.09 10.60 -2.67
N PHE A 98 9.19 9.44 -3.33
CA PHE A 98 9.85 9.34 -4.64
C PHE A 98 9.24 10.26 -5.70
N ARG A 99 7.91 10.43 -5.71
CA ARG A 99 7.22 11.36 -6.62
C ARG A 99 7.58 12.81 -6.33
N ARG A 100 7.71 13.22 -5.06
CA ARG A 100 8.13 14.58 -4.65
C ARG A 100 9.56 14.89 -5.05
N THR A 101 10.46 13.90 -4.99
CA THR A 101 11.87 14.04 -5.41
C THR A 101 12.05 14.07 -6.94
N GLY A 102 10.97 13.94 -7.72
CA GLY A 102 10.97 14.11 -9.17
C GLY A 102 10.95 12.82 -10.00
N SER A 103 10.63 11.68 -9.39
CA SER A 103 10.33 10.44 -10.14
C SER A 103 9.10 10.63 -11.03
N SER A 104 9.13 10.10 -12.26
CA SER A 104 7.96 10.10 -13.15
C SER A 104 6.82 9.24 -12.58
N LEU A 105 5.58 9.63 -12.86
CA LEU A 105 4.35 8.92 -12.44
C LEU A 105 4.44 7.42 -12.73
N GLU A 106 4.81 7.08 -13.97
CA GLU A 106 4.99 5.72 -14.46
C GLU A 106 6.03 4.92 -13.66
N THR A 107 7.13 5.56 -13.23
CA THR A 107 8.17 4.91 -12.41
C THR A 107 7.67 4.66 -11.00
N THR A 108 6.98 5.64 -10.40
CA THR A 108 6.43 5.53 -9.05
C THR A 108 5.37 4.42 -8.98
N VAL A 109 4.48 4.33 -9.96
CA VAL A 109 3.48 3.26 -10.07
C VAL A 109 4.12 1.89 -10.30
N ALA A 110 5.19 1.82 -11.11
CA ALA A 110 5.93 0.58 -11.31
C ALA A 110 6.62 0.08 -10.01
N ILE A 111 7.21 0.99 -9.22
CA ILE A 111 7.82 0.67 -7.92
C ILE A 111 6.77 0.14 -6.95
N THR A 112 5.64 0.84 -6.80
CA THR A 112 4.58 0.44 -5.86
C THR A 112 4.03 -0.93 -6.20
N GLN A 113 3.72 -1.14 -7.48
CA GLN A 113 3.16 -2.40 -7.96
C GLN A 113 4.16 -3.53 -7.81
N SER A 114 5.41 -3.32 -8.24
CA SER A 114 6.45 -4.35 -8.20
C SER A 114 6.80 -4.74 -6.76
N SER A 115 6.80 -3.80 -5.82
CA SER A 115 7.06 -4.08 -4.39
C SER A 115 6.08 -5.08 -3.79
N SER A 116 4.78 -4.96 -4.09
CA SER A 116 3.76 -5.86 -3.54
C SER A 116 3.66 -7.18 -4.32
N THR A 117 3.75 -7.12 -5.65
CA THR A 117 3.48 -8.26 -6.52
C THR A 117 4.66 -9.21 -6.73
N LEU A 118 5.89 -8.67 -6.78
CA LEU A 118 7.11 -9.44 -6.97
C LEU A 118 7.85 -9.71 -5.65
N ASN A 119 7.12 -9.71 -4.52
CA ASN A 119 7.69 -10.07 -3.22
C ASN A 119 8.21 -11.51 -3.24
N LEU A 120 9.52 -11.68 -3.04
CA LEU A 120 10.19 -12.99 -3.05
C LEU A 120 9.53 -14.00 -2.09
N LEU A 121 9.15 -13.57 -0.88
CA LEU A 121 8.51 -14.46 0.09
C LEU A 121 7.13 -14.92 -0.41
N ALA A 122 6.34 -14.01 -0.99
CA ALA A 122 5.03 -14.35 -1.54
C ALA A 122 5.14 -15.26 -2.78
N LEU A 123 6.16 -15.07 -3.61
CA LEU A 123 6.44 -15.92 -4.77
C LEU A 123 6.88 -17.32 -4.35
N VAL A 124 7.77 -17.42 -3.36
CA VAL A 124 8.20 -18.71 -2.80
C VAL A 124 7.02 -19.44 -2.18
N MET A 125 6.23 -18.77 -1.34
CA MET A 125 5.03 -19.37 -0.75
C MET A 125 4.04 -19.83 -1.82
N ALA A 126 3.81 -19.03 -2.87
CA ALA A 126 2.94 -19.42 -3.97
C ALA A 126 3.49 -20.63 -4.75
N SER A 127 4.81 -20.72 -4.93
CA SER A 127 5.45 -21.83 -5.63
C SER A 127 5.41 -23.16 -4.86
N ILE A 128 5.35 -23.10 -3.53
CA ILE A 128 5.24 -24.29 -2.68
C ILE A 128 3.77 -24.69 -2.47
N ALA A 129 2.87 -23.71 -2.33
CA ALA A 129 1.47 -23.96 -1.99
C ALA A 129 0.59 -24.34 -3.19
N PHE A 130 0.89 -23.84 -4.39
CA PHE A 130 0.06 -24.06 -5.58
C PHE A 130 0.76 -24.93 -6.63
N ALA A 131 -0.04 -25.50 -7.54
CA ALA A 131 0.49 -26.22 -8.69
C ALA A 131 1.45 -25.31 -9.50
N PRO A 132 2.53 -25.87 -10.07
CA PRO A 132 3.54 -25.08 -10.80
C PRO A 132 2.94 -24.22 -11.92
N THR A 133 1.88 -24.68 -12.57
CA THR A 133 1.17 -23.97 -13.63
C THR A 133 0.55 -22.64 -13.16
N ILE A 134 -0.08 -22.64 -11.98
CA ILE A 134 -0.69 -21.45 -11.38
C ILE A 134 0.40 -20.47 -10.91
N SER A 135 1.47 -21.00 -10.32
CA SER A 135 2.61 -20.20 -9.86
C SER A 135 3.31 -19.47 -11.02
N VAL A 136 3.58 -20.16 -12.13
CA VAL A 136 4.20 -19.58 -13.33
C VAL A 136 3.32 -18.49 -13.94
N THR A 137 2.01 -18.73 -14.02
CA THR A 137 1.06 -17.74 -14.55
C THR A 137 1.01 -16.49 -13.66
N ARG A 138 1.02 -16.66 -12.34
CA ARG A 138 1.10 -15.55 -11.38
C ARG A 138 2.36 -14.72 -11.56
N ILE A 139 3.53 -15.36 -11.66
CA ILE A 139 4.81 -14.66 -11.85
C ILE A 139 4.77 -13.85 -13.16
N SER A 140 4.31 -14.48 -14.24
CA SER A 140 4.22 -13.86 -15.55
C SER A 140 3.27 -12.66 -15.56
N LEU A 141 2.08 -12.79 -14.98
CA LEU A 141 1.10 -11.71 -14.85
C LEU A 141 1.61 -10.57 -13.94
N SER A 142 2.33 -10.91 -12.87
CA SER A 142 2.89 -9.91 -11.95
C SER A 142 3.98 -9.09 -12.64
N LEU A 143 4.86 -9.74 -13.41
CA LEU A 143 5.92 -9.08 -14.16
C LEU A 143 5.39 -8.23 -15.31
N LEU A 144 4.43 -8.76 -16.09
CA LEU A 144 3.77 -8.01 -17.15
C LEU A 144 2.97 -6.84 -16.58
N GLY A 145 2.23 -7.07 -15.51
CA GLY A 145 1.46 -6.04 -14.82
C GLY A 145 2.34 -4.91 -14.31
N SER A 146 3.46 -5.22 -13.63
CA SER A 146 4.35 -4.18 -13.10
C SER A 146 5.05 -3.37 -14.20
N LEU A 147 5.29 -3.97 -15.37
CA LEU A 147 5.90 -3.28 -16.51
C LEU A 147 4.88 -2.44 -17.32
N LEU A 148 3.63 -2.89 -17.43
CA LEU A 148 2.60 -2.25 -18.24
C LEU A 148 1.78 -1.20 -17.47
N LEU A 149 1.55 -1.39 -16.16
CA LEU A 149 0.73 -0.49 -15.36
C LEU A 149 1.28 0.93 -15.32
N GLY A 150 2.60 1.09 -15.17
CA GLY A 150 3.24 2.41 -15.14
C GLY A 150 2.92 3.26 -16.38
N PRO A 151 3.30 2.79 -17.59
CA PRO A 151 2.99 3.47 -18.85
C PRO A 151 1.49 3.64 -19.11
N LEU A 152 0.67 2.63 -18.77
CA LEU A 152 -0.77 2.66 -18.97
C LEU A 152 -1.42 3.78 -18.13
N VAL A 153 -1.07 3.88 -16.85
CA VAL A 153 -1.54 4.94 -15.96
C VAL A 153 -1.03 6.30 -16.42
N ALA A 154 0.21 6.41 -16.89
CA ALA A 154 0.73 7.65 -17.45
C ALA A 154 -0.03 8.10 -18.71
N TRP A 155 -0.42 7.14 -19.57
CA TRP A 155 -1.20 7.43 -20.76
C TRP A 155 -2.64 7.88 -20.42
N VAL A 156 -3.31 7.17 -19.51
CA VAL A 156 -4.65 7.53 -19.04
C VAL A 156 -4.63 8.88 -18.34
N SER A 157 -3.69 9.11 -17.42
CA SER A 157 -3.56 10.38 -16.71
C SER A 157 -3.25 11.55 -17.64
N ARG A 158 -2.49 11.34 -18.72
CA ARG A 158 -2.23 12.39 -19.73
C ARG A 158 -3.48 12.76 -20.52
N LYS A 159 -4.37 11.79 -20.78
CA LYS A 159 -5.67 12.01 -21.42
C LYS A 159 -6.65 12.70 -20.45
N GLU A 160 -6.68 12.24 -19.21
CA GLU A 160 -7.48 12.80 -18.13
C GLU A 160 -7.07 14.24 -17.80
N ASN A 161 -5.78 14.59 -17.79
CA ASN A 161 -5.34 15.98 -17.58
C ASN A 161 -5.79 16.96 -18.69
N GLN A 162 -6.29 16.47 -19.83
CA GLN A 162 -6.91 17.30 -20.86
C GLN A 162 -8.44 17.45 -20.66
N GLU A 163 -9.08 16.56 -19.91
CA GLU A 163 -10.52 16.58 -19.58
C GLU A 163 -10.80 17.12 -18.16
N ASN A 164 -9.99 16.79 -17.15
CA ASN A 164 -10.16 17.12 -15.73
C ASN A 164 -9.54 18.46 -15.32
N LYS A 165 -9.99 19.55 -15.95
CA LYS A 165 -9.92 20.88 -15.32
C LYS A 165 -11.07 21.12 -14.33
N GLU A 166 -12.03 20.18 -14.22
CA GLU A 166 -13.28 20.40 -13.47
C GLU A 166 -13.67 19.33 -12.42
N GLU A 167 -13.11 18.12 -12.37
CA GLU A 167 -13.50 17.14 -11.32
C GLU A 167 -12.28 16.34 -10.81
N GLY A 168 -11.93 16.54 -9.53
CA GLY A 168 -10.71 16.01 -8.93
C GLY A 168 -10.88 14.68 -8.22
N GLU A 169 -9.99 13.72 -8.48
CA GLU A 169 -9.30 12.98 -7.41
C GLU A 169 -7.98 12.31 -7.89
N SER A 170 -7.01 13.13 -8.28
CA SER A 170 -5.64 13.01 -7.76
C SER A 170 -4.95 14.36 -7.89
N PRO A 171 -4.90 15.12 -6.79
CA PRO A 171 -3.57 15.47 -6.31
C PRO A 171 -3.52 15.56 -4.78
N ALA A 172 -2.52 14.94 -4.16
CA ALA A 172 -2.06 15.38 -2.84
C ALA A 172 -0.64 15.92 -2.94
N SER A 173 -0.44 16.86 -3.88
CA SER A 173 0.40 18.04 -3.69
C SER A 173 -0.39 19.04 -2.86
N GLU A 174 0.08 19.46 -1.68
CA GLU A 174 0.49 20.84 -1.33
C GLU A 174 0.33 20.92 0.21
N ILE A 175 1.11 21.58 1.08
CA ILE A 175 2.34 22.38 1.07
C ILE A 175 2.93 22.16 2.48
N THR A 176 4.24 21.97 2.61
CA THR A 176 5.00 22.58 3.72
C THR A 176 6.37 22.93 3.16
N GLU A 177 6.42 24.02 2.40
CA GLU A 177 7.59 24.87 2.48
C GLU A 177 7.68 25.37 3.93
N LEU A 178 8.76 25.01 4.63
CA LEU A 178 9.43 25.96 5.51
C LEU A 178 10.95 25.73 5.33
N THR A 179 11.53 26.67 4.61
CA THR A 179 12.95 27.03 4.48
C THR A 179 13.61 27.31 5.85
N PRO A 180 14.94 27.58 5.92
CA PRO A 180 16.05 27.27 5.03
C PRO A 180 17.13 26.40 5.73
N ALA A 181 18.05 25.88 4.94
CA ALA A 181 19.36 25.46 5.45
C ALA A 181 20.06 26.67 6.08
N LEU A 182 20.45 26.56 7.35
CA LEU A 182 21.50 27.39 7.93
C LEU A 182 22.47 26.51 8.72
N ASP A 183 23.72 26.85 8.48
CA ASP A 183 24.96 26.15 8.75
C ASP A 183 25.21 25.73 10.20
N THR A 184 25.95 24.62 10.33
CA THR A 184 26.70 24.15 11.52
C THR A 184 25.86 23.80 12.76
N THR A 185 25.24 22.63 12.79
CA THR A 185 24.62 22.13 14.04
C THR A 185 25.14 20.75 14.43
N GLY A 186 25.48 20.62 15.72
CA GLY A 186 25.98 19.38 16.29
C GLY A 186 24.96 18.25 16.23
N TRP A 187 25.45 17.02 16.32
CA TRP A 187 24.64 15.78 16.28
C TRP A 187 23.34 15.83 17.11
N SER A 188 23.34 16.57 18.23
CA SER A 188 22.17 16.72 19.10
C SER A 188 21.03 17.56 18.48
N GLU A 189 21.33 18.62 17.73
CA GLU A 189 20.30 19.49 17.13
C GLU A 189 19.72 18.85 15.86
N SER A 190 20.54 18.13 15.09
CA SER A 190 20.08 17.34 13.94
C SER A 190 19.13 16.22 14.36
N ILE A 191 19.39 15.53 15.48
CA ILE A 191 18.50 14.49 16.00
C ILE A 191 17.17 15.09 16.49
N TYR A 192 17.22 16.24 17.18
CA TYR A 192 16.01 16.88 17.70
C TYR A 192 15.09 17.38 16.58
N THR A 193 15.64 18.12 15.62
CA THR A 193 14.90 18.65 14.46
C THR A 193 14.33 17.52 13.59
N SER A 194 15.13 16.48 13.32
CA SER A 194 14.67 15.30 12.56
C SER A 194 13.57 14.54 13.28
N SER A 195 13.62 14.42 14.61
CA SER A 195 12.58 13.74 15.39
C SER A 195 11.24 14.50 15.38
N LEU A 196 11.28 15.82 15.44
CA LEU A 196 10.07 16.66 15.35
C LEU A 196 9.45 16.62 13.95
N GLN A 197 10.30 16.64 12.92
CA GLN A 197 9.86 16.52 11.53
C GLN A 197 9.25 15.14 11.26
N PHE A 198 9.87 14.09 11.80
CA PHE A 198 9.35 12.73 11.79
C PHE A 198 7.96 12.63 12.44
N VAL A 199 7.79 13.17 13.66
CA VAL A 199 6.51 13.12 14.38
C VAL A 199 5.43 13.91 13.63
N ARG A 200 5.76 15.11 13.14
CA ARG A 200 4.81 15.96 12.42
C ARG A 200 4.36 15.32 11.10
N SER A 201 5.29 14.73 10.35
CA SER A 201 4.98 13.97 9.13
C SER A 201 4.09 12.76 9.44
N THR A 202 4.47 11.96 10.44
CA THR A 202 3.73 10.76 10.86
C THR A 202 2.29 11.11 11.26
N ILE A 203 2.09 12.15 12.07
CA ILE A 203 0.76 12.63 12.49
C ILE A 203 -0.03 13.15 11.28
N GLY A 204 0.61 13.88 10.36
CA GLY A 204 -0.04 14.37 9.15
C GLY A 204 -0.58 13.24 8.27
N TYR A 205 0.21 12.19 8.04
CA TYR A 205 -0.25 11.01 7.30
C TYR A 205 -1.36 10.26 8.05
N PHE A 206 -1.23 10.08 9.36
CA PHE A 206 -2.23 9.41 10.18
C PHE A 206 -3.60 10.11 10.08
N LEU A 207 -3.63 11.44 10.23
CA LEU A 207 -4.89 12.21 10.19
C LEU A 207 -5.52 12.24 8.79
N ARG A 208 -4.72 12.21 7.72
CA ARG A 208 -5.22 12.30 6.34
C ARG A 208 -5.62 10.95 5.76
N LEU A 209 -4.85 9.88 6.02
CA LEU A 209 -5.08 8.55 5.47
C LEU A 209 -5.90 7.65 6.42
N GLY A 210 -5.81 7.86 7.73
CA GLY A 210 -6.53 7.07 8.74
C GLY A 210 -8.04 6.98 8.49
N PRO A 211 -8.75 8.09 8.25
CA PRO A 211 -10.20 8.06 7.97
C PRO A 211 -10.54 7.26 6.70
N ILE A 212 -9.77 7.43 5.64
CA ILE A 212 -9.99 6.74 4.36
C ILE A 212 -9.78 5.23 4.54
N MET A 213 -8.73 4.82 5.24
CA MET A 213 -8.44 3.41 5.51
C MET A 213 -9.51 2.78 6.41
N LEU A 214 -10.04 3.53 7.38
CA LEU A 214 -11.12 3.07 8.25
C LEU A 214 -12.41 2.84 7.45
N ILE A 215 -12.80 3.80 6.61
CA ILE A 215 -13.99 3.67 5.74
C ILE A 215 -13.81 2.47 4.78
N ALA A 216 -12.65 2.34 4.15
CA ALA A 216 -12.36 1.21 3.27
C ALA A 216 -12.39 -0.13 4.01
N GLY A 217 -11.88 -0.19 5.25
CA GLY A 217 -11.92 -1.37 6.11
C GLY A 217 -13.35 -1.81 6.42
N PHE A 218 -14.18 -0.90 6.94
CA PHE A 218 -15.60 -1.18 7.22
C PHE A 218 -16.39 -1.54 5.96
N GLY A 219 -16.11 -0.86 4.83
CA GLY A 219 -16.71 -1.16 3.53
C GLY A 219 -16.36 -2.56 3.03
N SER A 220 -15.08 -2.96 3.16
CA SER A 220 -14.65 -4.31 2.79
C SER A 220 -15.32 -5.38 3.64
N GLY A 221 -15.45 -5.16 4.96
CA GLY A 221 -16.16 -6.05 5.87
C GLY A 221 -17.64 -6.18 5.53
N LEU A 222 -18.27 -5.11 5.05
CA LEU A 222 -19.66 -5.13 4.61
C LEU A 222 -19.81 -6.01 3.36
N VAL A 223 -18.95 -5.78 2.35
CA VAL A 223 -18.96 -6.55 1.08
C VAL A 223 -18.73 -8.04 1.34
N ILE A 224 -17.78 -8.39 2.21
CA ILE A 224 -17.48 -9.78 2.56
C ILE A 224 -18.67 -10.48 3.23
N GLN A 225 -19.46 -9.75 4.02
CA GLN A 225 -20.64 -10.34 4.65
C GLN A 225 -21.88 -10.31 3.78
N TRP A 226 -21.87 -9.46 2.77
CA TRP A 226 -22.93 -9.35 1.79
C TRP A 226 -22.82 -10.44 0.70
N ILE A 227 -21.62 -10.96 0.43
CA ILE A 227 -21.44 -12.14 -0.43
C ILE A 227 -21.94 -13.38 0.34
N SER A 228 -23.14 -13.84 0.00
CA SER A 228 -23.71 -15.06 0.59
C SER A 228 -22.96 -16.29 0.06
N PRO A 229 -22.70 -17.32 0.89
CA PRO A 229 -22.06 -18.56 0.44
C PRO A 229 -22.83 -19.26 -0.71
N GLU A 230 -24.13 -19.01 -0.83
CA GLU A 230 -24.98 -19.53 -1.93
C GLU A 230 -24.62 -18.96 -3.31
N SER A 231 -24.07 -17.74 -3.38
CA SER A 231 -23.60 -17.14 -4.64
C SER A 231 -22.28 -17.76 -5.12
N ILE A 232 -21.51 -18.33 -4.20
CA ILE A 232 -20.20 -18.91 -4.47
C ILE A 232 -20.38 -20.32 -5.05
N THR A 233 -21.28 -21.13 -4.47
CA THR A 233 -21.53 -22.51 -4.94
C THR A 233 -22.23 -22.57 -6.31
N THR A 234 -23.06 -21.57 -6.65
CA THR A 234 -23.73 -21.53 -7.97
C THR A 234 -22.81 -21.14 -9.13
N TRP A 235 -21.69 -20.43 -8.88
CA TRP A 235 -20.82 -19.90 -9.93
C TRP A 235 -19.43 -20.54 -9.99
N ILE A 236 -18.90 -21.06 -8.88
CA ILE A 236 -17.55 -21.64 -8.83
C ILE A 236 -17.54 -23.16 -9.06
N GLY A 237 -18.71 -23.82 -9.01
CA GLY A 237 -18.78 -25.28 -9.05
C GLY A 237 -18.24 -25.90 -7.76
N ASP A 238 -18.73 -27.10 -7.43
CA ASP A 238 -18.28 -27.86 -6.24
C ASP A 238 -16.78 -28.19 -6.28
#